data_AF-A0A522A489-F1
#
_entry.id   AF-A0A522A489-F1
#
_cell.length_a   1.000
_cell.length_b   1.000
_cell.length_c   1.000
_cell.angle_alpha   90.00
_cell.angle_beta   90.00
_cell.angle_gamma   90.00
#
_symmetry.space_group_name_H-M   'P 1'
#
loop_
_entity.id
_entity.type
_entity.pdbx_description
1 polymer ?
#
loop_
_entity_poly.entity_id
_entity_poly.type
_entity_poly.pdbx_seq_one_letter_code
_entity_poly.pdbx_strand_id
1 'polypeptide(L)'
;MTINLEQLAALTAEKFTQNFQRPPQWLAAAPGRVNIIGEHTDYNDGFVFPMAIERYTVIAAAANGSDKITLRTTTGDAVTTIDLRQPLKPGAKGNWANYPMGVLAGFASRGIKVPGFDAMIHSNVPLGGGLSSSAALEVATATLLEVITGKKLDPVEKALLCQKAEHDFAGMPCGIMDQFISALGQADHVLLLDCRSRTTDLVPMSDPSVAVMIINTNVKHELTGSEYPTRRKQCETAAKNLGVPSLRDADSEKLERAKDKMDEVIFRRARHVIGEIERTVYAAEGVRAGNWPTVGQLMYASHDSLKND
;
A
#
# COMPACT_ATOMS: atom_id res chain seq x y z
N MET A 1 15.88 16.53 13.06
CA MET A 1 14.47 16.99 13.12
C MET A 1 13.73 16.32 11.99
N THR A 2 12.66 15.59 12.30
CA THR A 2 11.79 14.97 11.29
C THR A 2 10.94 16.07 10.65
N ILE A 3 10.97 16.18 9.32
CA ILE A 3 10.17 17.15 8.56
C ILE A 3 8.69 16.77 8.66
N ASN A 4 7.83 17.69 9.08
CA ASN A 4 6.37 17.47 9.12
C ASN A 4 5.73 17.64 7.73
N LEU A 5 4.44 17.32 7.57
CA LEU A 5 3.77 17.35 6.27
C LEU A 5 3.77 18.75 5.63
N GLU A 6 3.52 19.82 6.39
CA GLU A 6 3.51 21.19 5.88
C GLU A 6 4.88 21.62 5.36
N GLN A 7 5.94 21.30 6.11
CA GLN A 7 7.32 21.56 5.71
C GLN A 7 7.71 20.74 4.47
N LEU A 8 7.24 19.48 4.38
CA LEU A 8 7.46 18.62 3.21
C LEU A 8 6.76 19.19 1.96
N ALA A 9 5.54 19.70 2.13
CA ALA A 9 4.80 20.35 1.06
C ALA A 9 5.44 21.66 0.60
N ALA A 10 5.88 22.50 1.54
CA ALA A 10 6.62 23.73 1.23
C ALA A 10 7.92 23.44 0.46
N LEU A 11 8.70 22.45 0.91
CA LEU A 11 9.91 21.99 0.21
C LEU A 11 9.58 21.52 -1.21
N THR A 12 8.53 20.71 -1.38
CA THR A 12 8.13 20.20 -2.69
C THR A 12 7.69 21.31 -3.63
N ALA A 13 6.96 22.31 -3.13
CA ALA A 13 6.55 23.50 -3.87
C ALA A 13 7.73 24.40 -4.28
N GLU A 14 8.72 24.56 -3.40
CA GLU A 14 9.96 25.27 -3.69
C GLU A 14 10.74 24.55 -4.81
N LYS A 15 10.88 23.23 -4.69
CA LYS A 15 11.53 22.39 -5.71
C LYS A 15 10.79 22.42 -7.05
N PHE A 16 9.46 22.46 -7.03
CA PHE A 16 8.66 22.68 -8.22
C PHE A 16 9.01 24.02 -8.88
N THR A 17 8.99 25.11 -8.11
CA THR A 17 9.24 26.46 -8.61
C THR A 17 10.65 26.59 -9.21
N GLN A 18 11.67 26.02 -8.55
CA GLN A 18 13.04 25.97 -9.05
C GLN A 18 13.15 25.25 -10.39
N ASN A 19 12.37 24.18 -10.61
CA ASN A 19 12.49 23.33 -11.79
C ASN A 19 11.59 23.75 -12.96
N PHE A 20 10.47 24.43 -12.69
CA PHE A 20 9.46 24.82 -13.69
C PHE A 20 9.26 26.33 -13.83
N GLN A 21 10.02 27.13 -13.07
CA GLN A 21 10.06 28.61 -13.14
C GLN A 21 8.69 29.28 -12.96
N ARG A 22 7.78 28.63 -12.20
CA ARG A 22 6.45 29.12 -11.83
C ARG A 22 5.96 28.41 -10.56
N PRO A 23 5.06 29.00 -9.76
CA PRO A 23 4.53 28.35 -8.58
C PRO A 23 3.62 27.15 -8.96
N PRO A 24 3.51 26.13 -8.09
CA PRO A 24 2.53 25.07 -8.27
C PRO A 24 1.10 25.62 -8.06
N GLN A 25 0.13 25.03 -8.76
CA GLN A 25 -1.30 25.32 -8.58
C GLN A 25 -1.94 24.35 -7.58
N TRP A 26 -1.40 23.14 -7.46
CA TRP A 26 -1.94 22.08 -6.64
C TRP A 26 -0.85 21.38 -5.85
N LEU A 27 -1.25 20.91 -4.66
CA LEU A 27 -0.47 20.02 -3.81
C LEU A 27 -1.35 18.84 -3.45
N ALA A 28 -0.79 17.64 -3.49
CA ALA A 28 -1.42 16.42 -3.02
C ALA A 28 -0.41 15.60 -2.21
N ALA A 29 -0.89 14.88 -1.21
CA ALA A 29 -0.05 14.03 -0.40
C ALA A 29 -0.79 12.72 -0.06
N ALA A 30 -0.02 11.66 0.17
CA ALA A 30 -0.53 10.43 0.76
C ALA A 30 0.55 9.78 1.64
N PRO A 31 0.15 9.15 2.75
CA PRO A 31 1.08 8.56 3.69
C PRO A 31 1.57 7.18 3.23
N GLY A 32 2.77 6.79 3.67
CA GLY A 32 3.16 5.39 3.80
C GLY A 32 2.45 4.73 4.99
N ARG A 33 2.80 3.49 5.29
CA ARG A 33 2.12 2.71 6.33
C ARG A 33 3.00 1.70 7.03
N VAL A 34 2.59 1.32 8.23
CA VAL A 34 3.06 0.10 8.91
C VAL A 34 1.86 -0.82 9.15
N ASN A 35 2.08 -2.12 9.08
CA ASN A 35 1.08 -3.10 9.47
C ASN A 35 1.32 -3.53 10.92
N ILE A 36 0.28 -3.49 11.77
CA ILE A 36 0.43 -3.92 13.17
C ILE A 36 0.46 -5.44 13.26
N ILE A 37 -0.42 -6.11 12.51
CA ILE A 37 -0.56 -7.57 12.42
C ILE A 37 -1.45 -7.93 11.21
N GLY A 38 -1.43 -9.18 10.75
CA GLY A 38 -2.22 -9.63 9.60
C GLY A 38 -1.39 -9.92 8.35
N GLU A 39 -0.10 -10.19 8.51
CA GLU A 39 0.82 -10.37 7.40
C GLU A 39 0.42 -11.53 6.48
N HIS A 40 0.58 -11.35 5.16
CA HIS A 40 0.25 -12.36 4.15
C HIS A 40 -1.21 -12.87 4.14
N THR A 41 -2.13 -12.17 4.80
CA THR A 41 -3.56 -12.54 4.79
C THR A 41 -4.37 -11.76 3.74
N ASP A 42 -3.88 -10.62 3.25
CA ASP A 42 -4.59 -9.72 2.34
C ASP A 42 -4.95 -10.37 1.00
N TYR A 43 -4.00 -11.08 0.37
CA TYR A 43 -4.25 -11.86 -0.85
C TYR A 43 -4.91 -13.22 -0.58
N ASN A 44 -5.23 -13.53 0.68
CA ASN A 44 -5.98 -14.70 1.12
C ASN A 44 -7.37 -14.32 1.66
N ASP A 45 -7.92 -13.18 1.24
CA ASP A 45 -9.23 -12.66 1.69
C ASP A 45 -9.36 -12.56 3.22
N GLY A 46 -8.24 -12.41 3.93
CA GLY A 46 -8.15 -12.37 5.38
C GLY A 46 -8.42 -11.00 5.97
N PHE A 47 -7.85 -10.74 7.15
CA PHE A 47 -7.90 -9.45 7.82
C PHE A 47 -6.50 -8.87 7.96
N VAL A 48 -6.37 -7.58 7.67
CA VAL A 48 -5.15 -6.83 7.95
C VAL A 48 -5.44 -5.68 8.90
N PHE A 49 -4.44 -5.28 9.68
CA PHE A 49 -4.61 -4.22 10.67
C PHE A 49 -3.50 -3.15 10.60
N PRO A 50 -3.42 -2.38 9.49
CA PRO A 50 -2.41 -1.34 9.32
C PRO A 50 -2.79 0.02 9.91
N MET A 51 -1.78 0.85 10.10
CA MET A 51 -1.93 2.29 10.35
C MET A 51 -1.09 3.10 9.36
N ALA A 52 -1.60 4.27 8.97
CA ALA A 52 -0.83 5.25 8.24
C ALA A 52 0.22 5.86 9.18
N ILE A 53 1.38 6.24 8.64
CA ILE A 53 2.49 6.83 9.42
C ILE A 53 2.75 8.26 8.98
N GLU A 54 3.42 9.08 9.80
CA GLU A 54 3.79 10.45 9.42
C GLU A 54 5.02 10.49 8.49
N ARG A 55 4.96 9.68 7.43
CA ARG A 55 5.85 9.70 6.27
C ARG A 55 4.99 9.73 5.04
N TYR A 56 5.26 10.65 4.13
CA TYR A 56 4.39 10.99 3.02
C TYR A 56 5.17 11.06 1.71
N THR A 57 4.48 10.73 0.63
CA THR A 57 4.80 11.23 -0.70
C THR A 57 3.96 12.48 -0.96
N VAL A 58 4.60 13.56 -1.40
CA VAL A 58 3.97 14.83 -1.75
C VAL A 58 4.25 15.13 -3.22
N ILE A 59 3.23 15.64 -3.91
CA ILE A 59 3.28 16.03 -5.31
C ILE A 59 2.82 17.49 -5.42
N ALA A 60 3.69 18.34 -5.96
CA ALA A 60 3.36 19.71 -6.37
C ALA A 60 3.20 19.75 -7.88
N ALA A 61 2.13 20.35 -8.38
CA ALA A 61 1.84 20.37 -9.82
C ALA A 61 1.19 21.66 -10.29
N ALA A 62 1.33 21.96 -11.59
CA ALA A 62 0.59 23.01 -12.27
C ALA A 62 0.29 22.59 -13.71
N ALA A 63 -0.83 23.06 -14.24
CA ALA A 63 -1.14 22.92 -15.66
C ALA A 63 0.02 23.49 -16.51
N ASN A 64 0.26 22.88 -17.67
CA ASN A 64 1.29 23.33 -18.60
C ASN A 64 0.73 23.72 -19.99
N GLY A 65 -0.59 23.64 -20.17
CA GLY A 65 -1.27 24.03 -21.42
C GLY A 65 -0.95 23.13 -22.63
N SER A 66 -0.35 21.96 -22.40
CA SER A 66 0.03 21.02 -23.46
C SER A 66 -0.73 19.68 -23.34
N ASP A 67 -0.51 18.79 -24.29
CA ASP A 67 -0.96 17.38 -24.21
C ASP A 67 0.11 16.46 -23.58
N LYS A 68 1.03 17.02 -22.79
CA LYS A 68 2.11 16.26 -22.15
C LYS A 68 2.07 16.42 -20.64
N ILE A 69 2.39 15.34 -19.95
CA ILE A 69 2.66 15.36 -18.51
C ILE A 69 4.17 15.25 -18.31
N THR A 70 4.77 16.14 -17.53
CA THR A 70 6.18 16.07 -17.14
C THR A 70 6.28 15.74 -15.66
N LEU A 71 6.84 14.59 -15.33
CA LEU A 71 7.06 14.15 -13.96
C LEU A 71 8.55 14.26 -13.61
N ARG A 72 8.85 14.91 -12.49
CA ARG A 72 10.19 14.96 -11.88
C ARG A 72 10.10 14.49 -10.44
N THR A 73 11.19 13.89 -9.96
CA THR A 73 11.37 13.54 -8.56
C THR A 73 12.60 14.25 -8.01
N THR A 74 12.60 14.57 -6.73
CA THR A 74 13.80 15.06 -6.03
C THR A 74 14.83 13.95 -5.76
N THR A 75 14.43 12.68 -5.91
CA THR A 75 15.30 11.53 -5.69
C THR A 75 15.89 11.11 -7.02
N GLY A 76 17.09 11.63 -7.32
CA GLY A 76 17.76 11.46 -8.60
C GLY A 76 17.34 12.49 -9.65
N ASP A 77 17.93 12.41 -10.84
CA ASP A 77 17.75 13.41 -11.91
C ASP A 77 16.76 12.99 -13.00
N ALA A 78 16.04 11.87 -12.79
CA ALA A 78 15.16 11.30 -13.80
C ALA A 78 13.94 12.19 -14.07
N VAL A 79 13.74 12.51 -15.35
CA VAL A 79 12.54 13.19 -15.86
C VAL A 79 11.78 12.22 -16.74
N THR A 80 10.47 12.11 -16.53
CA THR A 80 9.59 11.33 -17.40
C THR A 80 8.57 12.25 -18.05
N THR A 81 8.48 12.19 -19.38
CA THR A 81 7.44 12.88 -20.15
C THR A 81 6.46 11.87 -20.74
N ILE A 82 5.17 12.07 -20.48
CA ILE A 82 4.08 11.23 -20.97
C ILE A 82 3.31 12.03 -22.02
N ASP A 83 3.18 11.50 -23.24
CA ASP A 83 2.36 12.11 -24.29
C ASP A 83 0.93 11.54 -24.20
N LEU A 84 -0.03 12.39 -23.82
CA LEU A 84 -1.43 12.01 -23.60
C LEU A 84 -2.18 11.64 -24.89
N ARG A 85 -1.58 11.90 -26.07
CA ARG A 85 -2.13 11.51 -27.37
C ARG A 85 -1.79 10.07 -27.73
N GLN A 86 -0.88 9.44 -27.00
CA GLN A 86 -0.47 8.07 -27.19
C GLN A 86 -1.14 7.15 -26.15
N PRO A 87 -1.35 5.86 -26.48
CA PRO A 87 -1.78 4.89 -25.47
C PRO A 87 -0.76 4.80 -24.33
N LEU A 88 -1.25 4.88 -23.09
CA LEU A 88 -0.43 4.68 -21.90
C LEU A 88 -0.01 3.21 -21.80
N LYS A 89 1.31 2.97 -21.68
CA LYS A 89 1.91 1.63 -21.60
C LYS A 89 3.01 1.61 -20.56
N PRO A 90 3.18 0.52 -19.79
CA PRO A 90 4.27 0.42 -18.83
C PRO A 90 5.63 0.62 -19.49
N GLY A 91 6.52 1.33 -18.79
CA GLY A 91 7.93 1.41 -19.14
C GLY A 91 8.71 0.18 -18.68
N ALA A 92 10.04 0.28 -18.68
CA ALA A 92 10.90 -0.79 -18.18
C ALA A 92 10.57 -1.18 -16.72
N LYS A 93 10.73 -2.46 -16.39
CA LYS A 93 10.51 -2.97 -15.03
C LYS A 93 11.38 -2.20 -14.02
N GLY A 94 10.78 -1.80 -12.90
CA GLY A 94 11.45 -1.02 -11.86
C GLY A 94 11.49 0.49 -12.14
N ASN A 95 10.95 0.98 -13.27
CA ASN A 95 10.80 2.40 -13.48
C ASN A 95 9.71 2.98 -12.56
N TRP A 96 10.09 3.93 -11.70
CA TRP A 96 9.17 4.59 -10.77
C TRP A 96 8.00 5.30 -11.47
N ALA A 97 8.16 5.74 -12.72
CA ALA A 97 7.09 6.40 -13.45
C ALA A 97 5.93 5.46 -13.81
N ASN A 98 6.12 4.14 -13.70
CA ASN A 98 5.05 3.17 -13.90
C ASN A 98 3.91 3.36 -12.90
N TYR A 99 4.20 3.73 -11.65
CA TYR A 99 3.17 3.96 -10.62
C TYR A 99 2.20 5.09 -11.01
N PRO A 100 2.64 6.36 -11.22
CA PRO A 100 1.72 7.43 -11.65
C PRO A 100 1.11 7.18 -13.03
N MET A 101 1.82 6.49 -13.94
CA MET A 101 1.28 6.16 -15.26
C MET A 101 0.12 5.16 -15.20
N GLY A 102 0.19 4.16 -14.32
CA GLY A 102 -0.92 3.24 -14.12
C GLY A 102 -2.14 3.92 -13.51
N VAL A 103 -1.93 4.87 -12.60
CA VAL A 103 -3.03 5.68 -12.05
C VAL A 103 -3.68 6.54 -13.15
N LEU A 104 -2.87 7.19 -14.01
CA LEU A 104 -3.36 7.94 -15.17
C LEU A 104 -4.20 7.05 -16.11
N ALA A 105 -3.74 5.82 -16.37
CA ALA A 105 -4.49 4.84 -17.16
C ALA A 105 -5.80 4.43 -16.47
N GLY A 106 -5.80 4.31 -15.14
CA GLY A 106 -6.99 4.06 -14.34
C GLY A 106 -8.06 5.16 -14.49
N PHE A 107 -7.65 6.43 -14.47
CA PHE A 107 -8.56 7.56 -14.73
C PHE A 107 -9.06 7.58 -16.18
N ALA A 108 -8.16 7.36 -17.15
CA ALA A 108 -8.51 7.31 -18.57
C ALA A 108 -9.52 6.18 -18.88
N SER A 109 -9.36 5.00 -18.27
CA SER A 109 -10.29 3.87 -18.44
C SER A 109 -11.72 4.15 -17.93
N ARG A 110 -11.87 5.15 -17.06
CA ARG A 110 -13.16 5.65 -16.55
C ARG A 110 -13.73 6.81 -17.38
N GLY A 111 -13.09 7.14 -18.50
CA GLY A 111 -13.48 8.27 -19.35
C GLY A 111 -13.15 9.65 -18.75
N ILE A 112 -12.33 9.70 -17.70
CA ILE A 112 -11.92 10.97 -17.08
C ILE A 112 -10.74 11.54 -17.86
N LYS A 113 -10.95 12.66 -18.54
CA LYS A 113 -9.91 13.34 -19.32
C LYS A 113 -8.97 14.12 -18.38
N VAL A 114 -7.71 13.72 -18.36
CA VAL A 114 -6.64 14.41 -17.62
C VAL A 114 -5.93 15.40 -18.56
N PRO A 115 -5.82 16.69 -18.24
CA PRO A 115 -5.04 17.65 -19.02
C PRO A 115 -3.52 17.48 -18.80
N GLY A 116 -2.69 18.07 -19.66
CA GLY A 116 -1.25 18.13 -19.43
C GLY A 116 -0.87 18.99 -18.22
N PHE A 117 0.07 18.50 -17.42
CA PHE A 117 0.59 19.19 -16.25
C PHE A 117 2.07 18.85 -16.02
N ASP A 118 2.77 19.74 -15.33
CA ASP A 118 4.09 19.46 -14.80
C ASP A 118 3.94 19.10 -13.31
N ALA A 119 4.72 18.14 -12.81
CA ALA A 119 4.71 17.73 -11.42
C ALA A 119 6.11 17.48 -10.87
N MET A 120 6.31 17.90 -9.62
CA MET A 120 7.46 17.61 -8.78
C MET A 120 7.03 16.71 -7.63
N ILE A 121 7.73 15.59 -7.46
CA ILE A 121 7.45 14.57 -6.46
C ILE A 121 8.59 14.55 -5.45
N HIS A 122 8.25 14.54 -4.17
CA HIS A 122 9.19 14.36 -3.07
C HIS A 122 8.57 13.40 -2.04
N SER A 123 9.38 12.54 -1.43
CA SER A 123 8.90 11.57 -0.46
C SER A 123 9.89 11.43 0.69
N ASN A 124 9.38 11.40 1.92
CA ASN A 124 10.17 11.01 3.09
C ASN A 124 9.82 9.57 3.54
N VAL A 125 8.99 8.84 2.80
CA VAL A 125 8.79 7.39 2.99
C VAL A 125 10.06 6.66 2.55
N PRO A 126 10.73 5.88 3.41
CA PRO A 126 11.93 5.15 3.04
C PRO A 126 11.69 4.22 1.84
N LEU A 127 12.39 4.49 0.73
CA LEU A 127 12.32 3.67 -0.48
C LEU A 127 12.81 2.25 -0.18
N GLY A 128 12.00 1.26 -0.55
CA GLY A 128 12.32 -0.16 -0.29
C GLY A 128 12.35 -0.55 1.20
N GLY A 129 11.95 0.32 2.12
CA GLY A 129 11.96 0.05 3.56
C GLY A 129 10.76 -0.77 4.07
N GLY A 130 9.95 -1.33 3.17
CA GLY A 130 8.73 -2.07 3.53
C GLY A 130 7.57 -1.19 4.02
N LEU A 131 7.64 0.13 3.87
CA LEU A 131 6.64 1.11 4.36
C LEU A 131 5.72 1.69 3.26
N SER A 132 5.57 0.97 2.14
CA SER A 132 4.66 1.29 1.03
C SER A 132 4.88 2.63 0.34
N SER A 133 6.13 2.94 0.01
CA SER A 133 6.44 4.14 -0.79
C SER A 133 5.76 4.14 -2.18
N SER A 134 5.54 2.98 -2.80
CA SER A 134 4.79 2.87 -4.08
C SER A 134 3.32 3.23 -3.91
N ALA A 135 2.61 2.59 -2.97
CA ALA A 135 1.20 2.90 -2.69
C ALA A 135 1.00 4.38 -2.31
N ALA A 136 1.89 4.96 -1.49
CA ALA A 136 1.86 6.39 -1.17
C ALA A 136 1.99 7.27 -2.43
N LEU A 137 2.86 6.90 -3.38
CA LEU A 137 2.99 7.61 -4.66
C LEU A 137 1.73 7.45 -5.53
N GLU A 138 1.15 6.26 -5.59
CA GLU A 138 -0.07 5.99 -6.36
C GLU A 138 -1.27 6.77 -5.82
N VAL A 139 -1.49 6.74 -4.49
CA VAL A 139 -2.61 7.42 -3.85
C VAL A 139 -2.43 8.94 -3.87
N ALA A 140 -1.20 9.45 -3.72
CA ALA A 140 -0.91 10.87 -3.90
C ALA A 140 -1.18 11.31 -5.36
N THR A 141 -0.82 10.47 -6.34
CA THR A 141 -1.13 10.73 -7.76
C THR A 141 -2.63 10.74 -8.01
N ALA A 142 -3.36 9.75 -7.51
CA ALA A 142 -4.80 9.68 -7.69
C ALA A 142 -5.48 10.91 -7.08
N THR A 143 -5.07 11.29 -5.86
CA THR A 143 -5.59 12.48 -5.17
C THR A 143 -5.26 13.77 -5.92
N LEU A 144 -4.06 13.90 -6.52
CA LEU A 144 -3.75 15.02 -7.40
C LEU A 144 -4.70 15.07 -8.61
N LEU A 145 -4.93 13.93 -9.26
CA LEU A 145 -5.79 13.85 -10.44
C LEU A 145 -7.25 14.18 -10.12
N GLU A 146 -7.76 13.84 -8.94
CA GLU A 146 -9.10 14.27 -8.50
C GLU A 146 -9.21 15.79 -8.47
N VAL A 147 -8.20 16.48 -7.95
CA VAL A 147 -8.16 17.95 -7.87
C VAL A 147 -8.02 18.57 -9.25
N ILE A 148 -7.13 18.05 -10.10
CA ILE A 148 -6.92 18.54 -11.46
C ILE A 148 -8.19 18.39 -12.32
N THR A 149 -8.90 17.27 -12.19
CA THR A 149 -10.05 16.94 -13.05
C THR A 149 -11.39 17.36 -12.45
N GLY A 150 -11.43 17.72 -11.15
CA GLY A 150 -12.66 17.94 -10.40
C GLY A 150 -13.50 16.68 -10.21
N LYS A 151 -12.94 15.48 -10.46
CA LYS A 151 -13.62 14.19 -10.33
C LYS A 151 -13.07 13.43 -9.14
N LYS A 152 -13.75 13.53 -8.00
CA LYS A 152 -13.45 12.75 -6.80
C LYS A 152 -13.92 11.31 -6.97
N LEU A 153 -13.09 10.35 -6.61
CA LEU A 153 -13.43 8.94 -6.54
C LEU A 153 -13.88 8.58 -5.14
N ASP A 154 -14.68 7.53 -5.03
CA ASP A 154 -14.86 6.86 -3.75
C ASP A 154 -13.49 6.37 -3.21
N PRO A 155 -13.18 6.48 -1.91
CA PRO A 155 -11.87 6.09 -1.38
C PRO A 155 -11.51 4.62 -1.62
N VAL A 156 -12.49 3.71 -1.60
CA VAL A 156 -12.26 2.28 -1.90
C VAL A 156 -11.99 2.11 -3.39
N GLU A 157 -12.75 2.77 -4.26
CA GLU A 157 -12.48 2.76 -5.70
C GLU A 157 -11.10 3.34 -6.05
N LYS A 158 -10.68 4.39 -5.35
CA LYS A 158 -9.34 4.98 -5.47
C LYS A 158 -8.27 3.96 -5.10
N ALA A 159 -8.40 3.29 -3.95
CA ALA A 159 -7.45 2.30 -3.51
C ALA A 159 -7.34 1.12 -4.50
N LEU A 160 -8.47 0.63 -5.00
CA LEU A 160 -8.51 -0.44 -6.02
C LEU A 160 -7.92 0.01 -7.36
N LEU A 161 -8.11 1.26 -7.76
CA LEU A 161 -7.49 1.84 -8.95
C LEU A 161 -5.95 1.86 -8.79
N CYS A 162 -5.45 2.31 -7.64
CA CYS A 162 -4.03 2.31 -7.32
C CYS A 162 -3.45 0.89 -7.29
N GLN A 163 -4.14 -0.07 -6.68
CA GLN A 163 -3.71 -1.48 -6.68
C GLN A 163 -3.60 -2.01 -8.12
N LYS A 164 -4.59 -1.72 -8.96
CA LYS A 164 -4.56 -2.11 -10.37
C LYS A 164 -3.39 -1.46 -11.12
N ALA A 165 -3.03 -0.21 -10.79
CA ALA A 165 -1.84 0.44 -11.33
C ALA A 165 -0.56 -0.32 -10.95
N GLU A 166 -0.43 -0.76 -9.70
CA GLU A 166 0.73 -1.54 -9.24
C GLU A 166 0.82 -2.89 -9.98
N HIS A 167 -0.31 -3.55 -10.21
CA HIS A 167 -0.38 -4.82 -10.93
C HIS A 167 -0.01 -4.66 -12.41
N ASP A 168 -0.71 -3.78 -13.11
CA ASP A 168 -0.66 -3.69 -14.57
C ASP A 168 0.57 -2.92 -15.07
N PHE A 169 1.06 -1.95 -14.29
CA PHE A 169 2.16 -1.07 -14.71
C PHE A 169 3.47 -1.34 -13.98
N ALA A 170 3.45 -1.56 -12.67
CA ALA A 170 4.66 -1.90 -11.92
C ALA A 170 4.98 -3.41 -11.97
N GLY A 171 4.00 -4.24 -12.31
CA GLY A 171 4.17 -5.69 -12.44
C GLY A 171 4.27 -6.40 -11.09
N MET A 172 3.70 -5.83 -10.03
CA MET A 172 3.75 -6.38 -8.68
C MET A 172 2.35 -6.84 -8.25
N PRO A 173 2.09 -8.14 -8.04
CA PRO A 173 0.75 -8.66 -7.74
C PRO A 173 0.40 -8.55 -6.24
N CYS A 174 0.51 -7.35 -5.67
CA CYS A 174 0.23 -7.07 -4.26
C CYS A 174 -1.24 -7.32 -3.87
N GLY A 175 -1.53 -7.48 -2.57
CA GLY A 175 -2.90 -7.43 -2.07
C GLY A 175 -3.43 -6.00 -1.99
N ILE A 176 -4.47 -5.75 -1.20
CA ILE A 176 -5.15 -4.44 -1.17
C ILE A 176 -4.70 -3.53 -0.02
N MET A 177 -3.97 -4.07 0.96
CA MET A 177 -3.71 -3.41 2.24
C MET A 177 -3.11 -2.01 2.08
N ASP A 178 -2.02 -1.92 1.32
CA ASP A 178 -1.17 -0.73 1.23
C ASP A 178 -1.93 0.48 0.68
N GLN A 179 -2.65 0.29 -0.42
CA GLN A 179 -3.45 1.34 -1.05
C GLN A 179 -4.65 1.72 -0.18
N PHE A 180 -5.29 0.76 0.49
CA PHE A 180 -6.43 1.03 1.38
C PHE A 180 -6.01 1.91 2.55
N ILE A 181 -4.97 1.54 3.30
CA ILE A 181 -4.56 2.37 4.45
C ILE A 181 -4.02 3.73 4.03
N SER A 182 -3.33 3.82 2.88
CA SER A 182 -2.85 5.10 2.36
C SER A 182 -3.99 6.03 1.96
N ALA A 183 -5.11 5.48 1.45
CA ALA A 183 -6.27 6.27 1.01
C ALA A 183 -7.33 6.52 2.12
N LEU A 184 -7.49 5.60 3.08
CA LEU A 184 -8.55 5.64 4.09
C LEU A 184 -8.05 5.88 5.53
N GLY A 185 -6.74 5.91 5.75
CA GLY A 185 -6.16 6.14 7.08
C GLY A 185 -6.63 7.45 7.71
N GLN A 186 -6.83 7.41 9.03
CA GLN A 186 -7.15 8.58 9.84
C GLN A 186 -6.13 8.74 10.95
N ALA A 187 -5.90 9.99 11.38
CA ALA A 187 -5.03 10.28 12.52
C ALA A 187 -5.53 9.52 13.75
N ASP A 188 -4.59 9.00 14.56
CA ASP A 188 -4.87 8.29 15.82
C ASP A 188 -5.74 7.03 15.69
N HIS A 189 -5.76 6.39 14.51
CA HIS A 189 -6.50 5.14 14.28
C HIS A 189 -5.64 4.08 13.57
N VAL A 190 -5.89 2.83 13.94
CA VAL A 190 -5.51 1.64 13.16
C VAL A 190 -6.73 1.19 12.37
N LEU A 191 -6.55 0.70 11.14
CA LEU A 191 -7.64 0.33 10.25
C LEU A 191 -7.72 -1.18 10.15
N LEU A 192 -8.79 -1.78 10.69
CA LEU A 192 -9.08 -3.19 10.46
C LEU A 192 -9.77 -3.32 9.10
N LEU A 193 -9.12 -3.99 8.16
CA LEU A 193 -9.64 -4.23 6.82
C LEU A 193 -9.97 -5.71 6.66
N ASP A 194 -11.24 -6.00 6.40
CA ASP A 194 -11.64 -7.29 5.84
C ASP A 194 -11.35 -7.28 4.34
N CYS A 195 -10.36 -8.06 3.91
CA CYS A 195 -9.90 -8.04 2.53
C CYS A 195 -10.90 -8.69 1.55
N ARG A 196 -11.83 -9.49 2.07
CA ARG A 196 -12.90 -10.13 1.30
C ARG A 196 -14.00 -9.16 0.95
N SER A 197 -14.63 -8.60 1.99
CA SER A 197 -15.78 -7.70 1.86
C SER A 197 -15.36 -6.27 1.52
N ARG A 198 -14.08 -5.94 1.72
CA ARG A 198 -13.49 -4.59 1.61
C ARG A 198 -14.08 -3.61 2.62
N THR A 199 -14.68 -4.11 3.69
CA THR A 199 -15.17 -3.29 4.78
C THR A 199 -14.02 -2.88 5.69
N THR A 200 -13.99 -1.61 6.06
CA THR A 200 -12.99 -1.04 6.96
C THR A 200 -13.62 -0.63 8.28
N ASP A 201 -12.93 -0.92 9.38
CA ASP A 201 -13.27 -0.43 10.70
C ASP A 201 -12.09 0.35 11.29
N LEU A 202 -12.33 1.60 11.69
CA LEU A 202 -11.31 2.46 12.27
C LEU A 202 -11.30 2.25 13.79
N VAL A 203 -10.23 1.63 14.28
CA VAL A 203 -10.01 1.36 15.69
C VAL A 203 -9.15 2.48 16.29
N PRO A 204 -9.69 3.29 17.23
CA PRO A 204 -8.91 4.35 17.86
C PRO A 204 -7.68 3.81 18.60
N MET A 205 -6.54 4.46 18.40
CA MET A 205 -5.29 4.23 19.11
C MET A 205 -4.82 5.56 19.71
N SER A 206 -5.59 6.04 20.69
CA SER A 206 -5.41 7.36 21.31
C SER A 206 -4.77 7.32 22.71
N ASP A 207 -4.23 6.17 23.12
CA ASP A 207 -3.57 6.02 24.43
C ASP A 207 -2.19 6.70 24.40
N PRO A 208 -2.00 7.84 25.11
CA PRO A 208 -0.75 8.58 25.07
C PRO A 208 0.42 7.86 25.75
N SER A 209 0.15 6.77 26.50
CA SER A 209 1.18 5.96 27.12
C SER A 209 1.79 4.92 26.17
N VAL A 210 1.23 4.78 24.98
CA VAL A 210 1.65 3.79 23.97
C VAL A 210 2.20 4.47 22.72
N ALA A 211 3.27 3.90 22.18
CA ALA A 211 3.87 4.32 20.93
C ALA A 211 4.21 3.11 20.05
N VAL A 212 4.09 3.28 18.73
CA VAL A 212 4.53 2.29 17.74
C VAL A 212 5.94 2.62 17.30
N MET A 213 6.90 1.76 17.62
CA MET A 213 8.29 1.93 17.21
C MET A 213 8.59 1.12 15.96
N ILE A 214 8.93 1.81 14.87
CA ILE A 214 9.31 1.19 13.60
C ILE A 214 10.84 1.07 13.54
N ILE A 215 11.34 -0.16 13.50
CA ILE A 215 12.78 -0.46 13.45
C ILE A 215 13.15 -0.94 12.04
N ASN A 216 13.88 -0.12 11.30
CA ASN A 216 14.40 -0.51 9.98
C ASN A 216 15.71 -1.29 10.15
N THR A 217 15.75 -2.53 9.65
CA THR A 217 16.95 -3.39 9.69
C THR A 217 18.11 -2.85 8.86
N ASN A 218 17.83 -1.93 7.93
CA ASN A 218 18.77 -1.38 6.94
C ASN A 218 19.41 -2.44 6.02
N VAL A 219 18.90 -3.68 6.04
CA VAL A 219 19.35 -4.73 5.13
C VAL A 219 18.60 -4.59 3.82
N LYS A 220 19.34 -4.34 2.73
CA LYS A 220 18.79 -4.35 1.37
C LYS A 220 18.83 -5.78 0.86
N HIS A 221 17.80 -6.57 1.14
CA HIS A 221 17.63 -7.83 0.43
C HIS A 221 17.27 -7.50 -1.02
N GLU A 222 18.05 -8.01 -1.98
CA GLU A 222 17.58 -8.20 -3.35
C GLU A 222 16.51 -9.30 -3.32
N LEU A 223 15.34 -9.00 -2.74
CA LEU A 223 14.15 -9.80 -3.00
C LEU A 223 13.89 -9.60 -4.48
N THR A 224 14.30 -10.58 -5.27
CA THR A 224 14.15 -10.66 -6.74
C THR A 224 12.68 -10.67 -7.19
N GLY A 225 11.75 -10.30 -6.31
CA GLY A 225 10.30 -10.33 -6.52
C GLY A 225 9.73 -11.75 -6.66
N SER A 226 10.53 -12.79 -6.47
CA SER A 226 10.16 -14.19 -6.73
C SER A 226 9.46 -14.87 -5.54
N GLU A 227 9.79 -14.51 -4.31
CA GLU A 227 9.25 -15.16 -3.12
C GLU A 227 7.78 -14.82 -2.86
N TYR A 228 7.35 -13.57 -3.08
CA TYR A 228 5.96 -13.17 -2.83
C TYR A 228 4.97 -13.90 -3.74
N PRO A 229 5.14 -13.94 -5.09
CA PRO A 229 4.32 -14.78 -5.97
C PRO A 229 4.37 -16.27 -5.60
N THR A 230 5.52 -16.75 -5.11
CA THR A 230 5.67 -18.14 -4.65
C THR A 230 4.78 -18.40 -3.43
N ARG A 231 4.78 -17.52 -2.42
CA ARG A 231 3.92 -17.64 -1.23
C ARG A 231 2.44 -17.62 -1.60
N ARG A 232 2.04 -16.71 -2.50
CA ARG A 232 0.66 -16.65 -3.01
C ARG A 232 0.23 -17.98 -3.64
N LYS A 233 1.04 -18.53 -4.55
CA LYS A 233 0.77 -19.82 -5.19
C LYS A 233 0.70 -20.99 -4.20
N GLN A 234 1.53 -20.97 -3.15
CA GLN A 234 1.49 -21.97 -2.09
C GLN A 234 0.16 -21.91 -1.32
N CYS A 235 -0.35 -20.72 -1.02
CA CYS A 235 -1.64 -20.54 -0.36
C CYS A 235 -2.81 -20.98 -1.25
N GLU A 236 -2.78 -20.64 -2.54
CA GLU A 236 -3.77 -21.11 -3.53
C GLU A 236 -3.80 -22.65 -3.61
N THR A 237 -2.63 -23.29 -3.55
CA THR A 237 -2.51 -24.75 -3.53
C THR A 237 -3.10 -25.33 -2.24
N ALA A 238 -2.83 -24.72 -1.08
CA ALA A 238 -3.42 -25.13 0.18
C ALA A 238 -4.95 -25.02 0.16
N ALA A 239 -5.49 -23.90 -0.29
CA ALA A 239 -6.93 -23.68 -0.41
C ALA A 239 -7.59 -24.75 -1.30
N LYS A 240 -6.97 -25.08 -2.44
CA LYS A 240 -7.40 -26.18 -3.32
C LYS A 240 -7.40 -27.53 -2.62
N ASN A 241 -6.35 -27.87 -1.87
CA ASN A 241 -6.25 -29.12 -1.13
C ASN A 241 -7.28 -29.22 0.01
N LEU A 242 -7.67 -28.08 0.59
CA LEU A 242 -8.74 -27.97 1.60
C LEU A 242 -10.16 -27.92 0.99
N GLY A 243 -10.28 -27.81 -0.34
CA GLY A 243 -11.56 -27.67 -1.03
C GLY A 243 -12.30 -26.39 -0.66
N VAL A 244 -11.57 -25.29 -0.46
CA VAL A 244 -12.12 -23.96 -0.15
C VAL A 244 -11.71 -22.95 -1.21
N PRO A 245 -12.51 -21.90 -1.45
CA PRO A 245 -12.13 -20.85 -2.41
C PRO A 245 -10.97 -20.01 -1.89
N SER A 246 -10.84 -19.86 -0.57
CA SER A 246 -9.77 -19.13 0.08
C SER A 246 -9.46 -19.73 1.46
N LEU A 247 -8.23 -19.52 1.95
CA LEU A 247 -7.82 -19.97 3.29
C LEU A 247 -8.63 -19.30 4.42
N ARG A 248 -9.29 -18.16 4.14
CA ARG A 248 -10.26 -17.54 5.04
C ARG A 248 -11.49 -18.42 5.34
N ASP A 249 -11.78 -19.45 4.54
CA ASP A 249 -12.89 -20.39 4.78
C ASP A 249 -12.45 -21.71 5.43
N ALA A 250 -11.25 -21.72 6.04
CA ALA A 250 -10.72 -22.86 6.76
C ALA A 250 -10.31 -22.45 8.18
N ASP A 251 -10.44 -23.39 9.10
CA ASP A 251 -9.96 -23.29 10.48
C ASP A 251 -8.80 -24.28 10.72
N SER A 252 -8.21 -24.19 11.90
CA SER A 252 -7.10 -25.06 12.31
C SER A 252 -7.49 -26.54 12.29
N GLU A 253 -8.72 -26.89 12.66
CA GLU A 253 -9.20 -28.28 12.66
C GLU A 253 -9.26 -28.86 11.24
N LYS A 254 -9.83 -28.11 10.30
CA LYS A 254 -9.89 -28.51 8.89
C LYS A 254 -8.50 -28.65 8.28
N LEU A 255 -7.57 -27.77 8.64
CA LEU A 255 -6.19 -27.86 8.20
C LEU A 255 -5.50 -29.14 8.72
N GLU A 256 -5.59 -29.42 10.01
CA GLU A 256 -4.96 -30.61 10.62
C GLU A 256 -5.50 -31.91 10.01
N ARG A 257 -6.81 -32.00 9.76
CA ARG A 257 -7.42 -33.18 9.09
C ARG A 257 -6.92 -33.38 7.66
N ALA A 258 -6.40 -32.34 7.01
CA ALA A 258 -5.88 -32.39 5.65
C ALA A 258 -4.35 -32.52 5.59
N LYS A 259 -3.66 -32.62 6.73
CA LYS A 259 -2.19 -32.64 6.82
C LYS A 259 -1.54 -33.69 5.93
N ASP A 260 -2.05 -34.93 5.96
CA ASP A 260 -1.50 -36.03 5.16
C ASP A 260 -1.76 -35.89 3.64
N LYS A 261 -2.57 -34.91 3.23
CA LYS A 261 -2.87 -34.59 1.82
C LYS A 261 -2.05 -33.42 1.29
N MET A 262 -1.13 -32.86 2.09
CA MET A 262 -0.35 -31.68 1.73
C MET A 262 1.14 -31.90 1.92
N ASP A 263 1.92 -31.26 1.06
CA ASP A 263 3.34 -31.06 1.31
C ASP A 263 3.55 -30.22 2.58
N GLU A 264 4.63 -30.50 3.32
CA GLU A 264 4.94 -29.85 4.58
C GLU A 264 5.03 -28.32 4.44
N VAL A 265 5.62 -27.82 3.35
CA VAL A 265 5.73 -26.38 3.12
C VAL A 265 4.34 -25.77 2.93
N ILE A 266 3.49 -26.41 2.13
CA ILE A 266 2.12 -25.95 1.87
C ILE A 266 1.29 -25.93 3.16
N PHE A 267 1.40 -26.98 3.97
CA PHE A 267 0.73 -27.07 5.27
C PHE A 267 1.14 -25.92 6.19
N ARG A 268 2.44 -25.63 6.29
CA ARG A 268 2.95 -24.51 7.10
C ARG A 268 2.42 -23.16 6.63
N ARG A 269 2.43 -22.88 5.31
CA ARG A 269 1.87 -21.63 4.77
C ARG A 269 0.39 -21.47 5.12
N ALA A 270 -0.38 -22.55 5.02
CA ALA A 270 -1.79 -22.53 5.38
C ALA A 270 -1.99 -22.28 6.89
N ARG A 271 -1.17 -22.93 7.73
CA ARG A 271 -1.18 -22.75 9.19
C ARG A 271 -0.92 -21.31 9.58
N HIS A 272 0.08 -20.68 8.95
CA HIS A 272 0.36 -19.26 9.15
C HIS A 272 -0.88 -18.42 8.85
N VAL A 273 -1.43 -18.52 7.64
CA VAL A 273 -2.52 -17.66 7.18
C VAL A 273 -3.78 -17.84 8.01
N ILE A 274 -4.20 -19.08 8.27
CA ILE A 274 -5.42 -19.36 9.06
C ILE A 274 -5.27 -18.79 10.47
N GLY A 275 -4.13 -19.06 11.13
CA GLY A 275 -3.87 -18.53 12.47
C GLY A 275 -3.72 -17.00 12.49
N GLU A 276 -3.13 -16.41 11.46
CA GLU A 276 -2.92 -14.96 11.37
C GLU A 276 -4.23 -14.19 11.16
N ILE A 277 -5.18 -14.76 10.42
CA ILE A 277 -6.54 -14.22 10.27
C ILE A 277 -7.21 -14.11 11.64
N GLU A 278 -7.18 -15.17 12.45
CA GLU A 278 -7.74 -15.18 13.81
C GLU A 278 -7.01 -14.18 14.73
N ARG A 279 -5.67 -14.23 14.75
CA ARG A 279 -4.83 -13.31 15.56
C ARG A 279 -5.11 -11.85 15.26
N THR A 280 -5.37 -11.51 14.00
CA THR A 280 -5.62 -10.13 13.59
C THR A 280 -6.94 -9.58 14.16
N VAL A 281 -7.99 -10.39 14.16
CA VAL A 281 -9.28 -10.03 14.78
C VAL A 281 -9.10 -9.83 16.28
N TYR A 282 -8.42 -10.75 16.96
CA TYR A 282 -8.14 -10.64 18.40
C TYR A 282 -7.25 -9.44 18.74
N ALA A 283 -6.30 -9.09 17.88
CA ALA A 283 -5.48 -7.90 18.08
C ALA A 283 -6.31 -6.62 17.97
N ALA A 284 -7.23 -6.54 17.01
CA ALA A 284 -8.14 -5.41 16.89
C ALA A 284 -9.05 -5.27 18.13
N GLU A 285 -9.57 -6.38 18.67
CA GLU A 285 -10.28 -6.38 19.95
C GLU A 285 -9.40 -5.92 21.12
N GLY A 286 -8.14 -6.38 21.17
CA GLY A 286 -7.16 -5.97 22.17
C GLY A 286 -6.88 -4.47 22.14
N VAL A 287 -6.72 -3.88 20.96
CA VAL A 287 -6.55 -2.42 20.80
C VAL A 287 -7.81 -1.68 21.24
N ARG A 288 -9.01 -2.12 20.83
CA ARG A 288 -10.29 -1.51 21.27
C ARG A 288 -10.44 -1.52 22.80
N ALA A 289 -9.95 -2.57 23.45
CA ALA A 289 -10.01 -2.72 24.90
C ALA A 289 -8.84 -2.04 25.66
N GLY A 290 -7.86 -1.45 24.96
CA GLY A 290 -6.64 -0.93 25.58
C GLY A 290 -5.77 -2.01 26.25
N ASN A 291 -5.93 -3.28 25.85
CA ASN A 291 -5.20 -4.41 26.41
C ASN A 291 -3.87 -4.62 25.66
N TRP A 292 -2.96 -3.67 25.82
CA TRP A 292 -1.66 -3.65 25.16
C TRP A 292 -0.77 -4.86 25.44
N PRO A 293 -0.75 -5.46 26.66
CA PRO A 293 -0.01 -6.70 26.89
C PRO A 293 -0.47 -7.84 25.97
N THR A 294 -1.78 -7.97 25.74
CA THR A 294 -2.34 -9.00 24.84
C THR A 294 -2.00 -8.69 23.39
N VAL A 295 -2.13 -7.42 22.96
CA VAL A 295 -1.74 -7.00 21.61
C VAL A 295 -0.26 -7.32 21.34
N GLY A 296 0.63 -7.01 22.29
CA GLY A 296 2.05 -7.32 22.19
C GLY A 296 2.33 -8.83 22.08
N GLN A 297 1.65 -9.66 22.89
CA GLN A 297 1.76 -11.12 22.79
C GLN A 297 1.32 -11.64 21.41
N LEU A 298 0.23 -11.10 20.85
CA LEU A 298 -0.24 -11.46 19.52
C LEU A 298 0.76 -11.03 18.42
N MET A 299 1.40 -9.87 18.55
CA MET A 299 2.46 -9.44 17.63
C MET A 299 3.68 -10.36 17.68
N TYR A 300 4.10 -10.81 18.88
CA TYR A 300 5.17 -11.81 19.00
C TYR A 300 4.77 -13.14 18.37
N ALA A 301 3.54 -13.61 18.59
CA ALA A 301 3.04 -14.85 17.98
C ALA A 301 2.95 -14.76 16.44
N SER A 302 2.55 -13.60 15.91
CA SER A 302 2.59 -13.34 14.46
C SER A 302 4.01 -13.42 13.91
N HIS A 303 4.98 -12.79 14.58
CA HIS A 303 6.39 -12.87 14.19
C HIS A 303 6.95 -14.30 14.21
N ASP A 304 6.66 -15.06 15.26
CA ASP A 304 7.08 -16.45 15.36
C ASP A 304 6.45 -17.32 14.27
N SER A 305 5.19 -17.06 13.90
CA SER A 305 4.55 -17.74 12.77
C SER A 305 5.23 -17.36 11.44
N LEU A 306 5.44 -16.07 11.15
CA LEU A 306 6.13 -15.61 9.94
C LEU A 306 7.53 -16.21 9.76
N LYS A 307 8.23 -16.42 10.88
CA LYS A 307 9.58 -16.98 10.89
C LYS A 307 9.61 -18.48 10.59
N ASN A 308 8.64 -19.23 11.12
CA ASN A 308 8.71 -20.70 11.19
C ASN A 308 7.73 -21.41 10.24
N ASP A 309 6.64 -20.75 9.85
CA ASP A 309 5.56 -21.27 9.02
C ASP A 309 5.62 -20.83 7.56
#